data_AF-A0A7U7JDQ8-F1
#
_entry.id   AF-A0A7U7JDQ8-F1
#
_cell.length_a   1.000
_cell.length_b   1.000
_cell.length_c   1.000
_cell.angle_alpha   90.00
_cell.angle_beta   90.00
_cell.angle_gamma   90.00
#
_symmetry.space_group_name_H-M   'P 1'
#
loop_
_entity.id
_entity.type
_entity.pdbx_description
1 polymer ?
#
loop_
_entity_poly.entity_id
_entity_poly.type
_entity_poly.pdbx_seq_one_letter_code
_entity_poly.pdbx_strand_id
1 'polypeptide(L)' 'MSGVFAAGDSTTVPFKQIIIATGEGAKAALSAFDHLIRVPLAEAA' A
#
# COMPACT_ATOMS: atom_id res chain seq x y z
N MET A 1 -6.13 4.83 9.38
CA MET A 1 -6.65 5.68 8.29
C MET A 1 -7.03 4.75 7.14
N SER A 2 -8.31 4.70 6.78
CA SER A 2 -8.78 3.86 5.65
C SER A 2 -8.22 4.42 4.35
N GLY A 3 -7.79 3.57 3.40
CA GLY A 3 -7.30 4.00 2.09
C GLY A 3 -5.86 4.53 2.02
N VAL A 4 -5.11 4.56 3.12
CA VAL A 4 -3.69 4.96 3.13
C VAL A 4 -2.79 3.74 3.32
N PHE A 5 -1.86 3.53 2.39
CA PHE A 5 -0.95 2.39 2.35
C PHE A 5 0.50 2.87 2.30
N ALA A 6 1.40 2.15 2.98
CA ALA A 6 2.83 2.43 3.01
C ALA A 6 3.62 1.22 2.51
N ALA A 7 4.80 1.47 1.93
CA ALA A 7 5.69 0.45 1.39
C ALA A 7 7.16 0.88 1.52
N GLY A 8 8.07 -0.09 1.49
CA GLY A 8 9.51 0.13 1.52
C GLY A 8 9.99 0.66 2.86
N ASP A 9 11.05 1.47 2.85
CA ASP A 9 11.76 1.93 4.04
C ASP A 9 10.93 2.74 5.04
N SER A 10 9.76 3.24 4.60
CA SER A 10 8.78 3.93 5.44
C SER A 10 7.95 2.96 6.31
N THR A 11 8.08 1.65 6.07
CA THR A 11 7.42 0.60 6.86
C THR A 11 8.42 -0.09 7.80
N THR A 12 7.98 -1.15 8.45
CA THR A 12 8.78 -1.94 9.39
C THR A 12 9.55 -3.07 8.74
N VAL A 13 9.74 -3.08 7.41
CA VAL A 13 10.54 -4.13 6.78
C VAL A 13 12.02 -4.06 7.17
N PRO A 14 12.65 -5.21 7.48
CA PRO A 14 13.98 -5.22 8.08
C PRO A 14 15.10 -4.87 7.09
N PHE A 15 14.96 -5.20 5.80
CA PHE A 15 16.13 -5.30 4.92
C PHE A 15 16.32 -4.17 3.89
N LYS A 16 15.40 -3.19 3.78
CA LYS A 16 15.62 -1.90 3.07
C LYS A 16 16.37 -1.93 1.73
N GLN A 17 16.17 -3.00 0.95
CA GLN A 17 16.77 -3.17 -0.39
C GLN A 17 15.78 -2.75 -1.47
N ILE A 18 16.31 -2.32 -2.63
CA ILE A 18 15.49 -1.92 -3.79
C ILE A 18 14.43 -2.97 -4.11
N ILE A 19 14.82 -4.24 -4.25
CA ILE A 19 13.88 -5.29 -4.64
C ILE A 19 12.79 -5.55 -3.59
N ILE A 20 13.09 -5.29 -2.32
CA ILE A 20 12.14 -5.45 -1.21
C ILE A 20 11.13 -4.29 -1.24
N ALA A 21 11.60 -3.06 -1.37
CA ALA A 21 10.74 -1.89 -1.51
C ALA A 21 9.84 -2.02 -2.75
N THR A 22 10.34 -2.55 -3.87
CA THR A 22 9.55 -2.83 -5.07
C THR A 22 8.45 -3.85 -4.79
N GLY A 23 8.77 -4.97 -4.13
CA GLY A 23 7.77 -5.99 -3.78
C GLY A 23 6.70 -5.47 -2.81
N GLU A 24 7.11 -4.69 -1.81
CA GLU A 24 6.16 -4.02 -0.92
C GLU A 24 5.29 -2.99 -1.65
N GLY A 25 5.87 -2.24 -2.59
CA GLY A 25 5.13 -1.29 -3.43
C GLY A 25 4.04 -1.98 -4.25
N ALA A 26 4.36 -3.16 -4.81
CA ALA A 26 3.36 -3.98 -5.51
C ALA A 26 2.22 -4.42 -4.58
N LYS A 27 2.52 -4.85 -3.35
CA LYS A 27 1.50 -5.21 -2.35
C LYS A 27 0.63 -4.00 -1.95
N ALA A 28 1.23 -2.84 -1.73
CA ALA A 28 0.49 -1.61 -1.40
C ALA A 28 -0.43 -1.18 -2.55
N ALA A 29 0.03 -1.27 -3.81
CA ALA A 29 -0.78 -0.97 -4.99
C ALA A 29 -1.98 -1.90 -5.14
N LEU A 30 -1.79 -3.22 -4.96
CA LEU A 30 -2.89 -4.18 -4.99
C LEU A 30 -3.89 -3.96 -3.84
N SER A 31 -3.40 -3.59 -2.65
CA SER A 31 -4.25 -3.28 -1.50
C SER A 31 -5.07 -2.00 -1.73
N ALA A 32 -4.45 -0.97 -2.32
CA ALA A 32 -5.14 0.25 -2.72
C ALA A 32 -6.20 -0.03 -3.79
N PHE A 33 -5.88 -0.85 -4.79
CA PHE A 33 -6.85 -1.27 -5.79
C PHE A 33 -8.05 -2.01 -5.17
N ASP A 34 -7.79 -3.01 -4.32
CA ASP A 34 -8.85 -3.78 -3.64
C ASP A 34 -9.74 -2.87 -2.76
N HIS A 35 -9.14 -1.89 -2.09
CA HIS A 35 -9.87 -0.88 -1.32
C HIS A 35 -10.77 -0.04 -2.21
N LEU A 36 -10.27 0.49 -3.33
CA LEU A 36 -11.04 1.34 -4.26
C LEU A 36 -12.22 0.61 -4.91
N ILE A 37 -12.09 -0.68 -5.22
CA ILE A 37 -13.19 -1.44 -5.85
C ILE A 37 -14.27 -1.87 -4.85
N ARG A 38 -13.96 -1.89 -3.54
CA ARG A 38 -14.89 -2.33 -2.49
C ARG A 38 -15.52 -1.18 -1.72
N VAL A 39 -14.94 0.01 -1.77
CA VAL A 39 -15.40 1.19 -1.03
C VAL A 39 -16.13 2.17 -1.96
N PRO A 40 -17.38 2.58 -1.64
CA PRO A 40 -18.08 3.60 -2.40
C PRO A 40 -17.32 4.93 -2.39
N LEU A 41 -17.26 5.64 -3.52
CA LEU A 41 -16.52 6.91 -3.72
C LEU A 41 -16.78 7.99 -2.65
N ALA A 42 -17.89 7.91 -1.90
CA ALA A 42 -18.25 8.84 -0.84
C ALA A 42 -17.42 8.71 0.46
N GLU A 43 -16.76 7.58 0.69
CA GLU A 43 -15.98 7.33 1.93
C GLU A 43 -14.46 7.48 1.73
N ALA A 44 -14.01 7.85 0.53
CA ALA A 44 -12.59 7.90 0.16
C ALA A 44 -11.89 9.24 0.50
N ALA A 45 -12.58 10.19 1.15
CA ALA A 45 -12.08 11.54 1.44
C ALA A 45 -11.84 11.78 2.94
#